data_AF-A0A0S8ALS5-F1
#
_entry.id   AF-A0A0S8ALS5-F1
#
_cell.length_a   1.000
_cell.length_b   1.000
_cell.length_c   1.000
_cell.angle_alpha   90.00
_cell.angle_beta   90.00
_cell.angle_gamma   90.00
#
_symmetry.space_group_name_H-M   'P 1'
#
loop_
_entity.id
_entity.type
_entity.pdbx_description
1 polymer ?
#
loop_
_entity_poly.entity_id
_entity_poly.type
_entity_poly.pdbx_seq_one_letter_code
_entity_poly.pdbx_strand_id
1 'polypeptide(L)'
;MADKKKPEKRTAERRLFKTEVTFKTDDDVYLARSVDISEYGVRIIAKKPVGVRMQIKEDDKVVQYDAQLVWARVREDGTMEYGLKY
;
A
#
# COMPACT_ATOMS: atom_id res chain seq x y z
N MET A 1 31.93 1.02 -24.61
CA MET A 1 30.55 1.27 -24.11
C MET A 1 30.47 0.71 -22.69
N ALA A 2 30.77 1.52 -21.68
CA ALA A 2 30.68 1.08 -20.28
C ALA A 2 29.25 1.33 -19.79
N ASP A 3 28.51 0.26 -19.60
CA ASP A 3 27.17 0.25 -19.00
C ASP A 3 27.31 0.77 -17.56
N LYS A 4 27.07 2.08 -17.35
CA LYS A 4 27.08 2.68 -16.01
C LYS A 4 25.89 2.12 -15.24
N LYS A 5 26.10 1.02 -14.50
CA LYS A 5 25.17 0.52 -13.49
C LYS A 5 24.73 1.70 -12.62
N LYS A 6 23.45 2.09 -12.72
CA LYS A 6 22.88 3.15 -11.91
C LYS A 6 23.14 2.81 -10.43
N PRO A 7 23.60 3.78 -9.61
CA PRO A 7 23.83 3.52 -8.20
C PRO A 7 22.51 3.07 -7.56
N GLU A 8 22.59 1.95 -6.83
CA GLU A 8 21.46 1.39 -6.12
C GLU A 8 21.03 2.37 -5.03
N LYS A 9 19.89 3.04 -5.22
CA LYS A 9 19.37 4.08 -4.30
C LYS A 9 18.83 3.52 -2.98
N ARG A 10 18.97 2.22 -2.72
CA ARG A 10 18.33 1.55 -1.58
C ARG A 10 19.28 1.52 -0.41
N THR A 11 18.78 1.90 0.76
CA THR A 11 19.53 1.93 2.02
C THR A 11 19.50 0.60 2.78
N ALA A 12 18.65 -0.34 2.37
CA ALA A 12 18.50 -1.65 3.01
C ALA A 12 18.26 -2.77 1.99
N GLU A 13 18.79 -3.95 2.32
CA GLU A 13 18.50 -5.19 1.59
C GLU A 13 17.03 -5.59 1.73
N ARG A 14 16.54 -6.26 0.70
CA ARG A 14 15.14 -6.61 0.52
C ARG A 14 15.01 -8.11 0.27
N ARG A 15 14.18 -8.78 1.07
CA ARG A 15 13.89 -10.22 0.95
C ARG A 15 12.52 -10.39 0.31
N LEU A 16 12.51 -10.97 -0.89
CA LEU A 16 11.29 -11.29 -1.61
C LEU A 16 10.73 -12.63 -1.14
N PHE A 17 9.52 -12.61 -0.60
CA PHE A 17 8.75 -13.80 -0.26
C PHE A 17 7.64 -13.99 -1.31
N LYS A 18 7.73 -15.06 -2.10
CA LYS A 18 6.68 -15.49 -3.04
C LYS A 18 5.78 -16.53 -2.37
N THR A 19 5.07 -16.11 -1.34
CA THR A 19 4.14 -16.96 -0.60
C THR A 19 2.84 -16.20 -0.35
N GLU A 20 1.78 -16.92 -0.01
CA GLU A 20 0.54 -16.29 0.45
C GLU A 20 0.85 -15.52 1.74
N VAL A 21 0.68 -14.20 1.68
CA VAL A 21 0.81 -13.33 2.85
C VAL A 21 -0.55 -12.78 3.17
N THR A 22 -0.98 -13.02 4.40
CA THR A 22 -2.21 -12.47 4.94
C THR A 22 -1.87 -11.20 5.71
N PHE A 23 -2.50 -10.08 5.38
CA PHE A 23 -2.48 -8.89 6.23
C PHE A 23 -3.89 -8.58 6.70
N LYS A 24 -4.01 -8.23 7.98
CA LYS A 24 -5.29 -7.97 8.62
C LYS A 24 -5.40 -6.48 8.91
N THR A 25 -6.51 -5.89 8.50
CA THR A 25 -7.01 -4.63 9.06
C THR A 25 -8.02 -4.98 10.15
N ASP A 26 -8.38 -4.02 11.01
CA ASP A 26 -9.33 -4.28 12.11
C ASP A 26 -10.65 -4.89 11.61
N ASP A 27 -11.08 -4.54 10.39
CA ASP A 27 -12.32 -4.99 9.79
C ASP A 27 -12.18 -6.04 8.67
N ASP A 28 -10.97 -6.41 8.23
CA ASP A 28 -10.83 -7.27 7.05
C ASP A 28 -9.49 -8.04 6.96
N VAL A 29 -9.48 -9.10 6.15
CA VAL A 29 -8.33 -9.97 5.90
C VAL A 29 -8.00 -10.00 4.42
N TYR A 30 -6.84 -9.48 4.05
CA TYR A 30 -6.38 -9.40 2.67
C TYR A 30 -5.32 -10.45 2.36
N LEU A 31 -5.50 -11.14 1.24
CA LEU A 31 -4.55 -12.10 0.69
C LEU A 31 -3.64 -11.42 -0.36
N ALA A 32 -2.35 -11.37 -0.07
CA ALA A 32 -1.30 -10.98 -0.99
C ALA A 32 -0.54 -12.19 -1.52
N ARG A 33 -0.07 -12.10 -2.76
CA ARG A 33 0.68 -13.18 -3.44
C ARG A 33 2.18 -13.15 -3.16
N SER A 34 2.71 -11.96 -2.90
CA SER A 34 4.12 -11.80 -2.61
C SER A 34 4.36 -10.50 -1.88
N VAL A 35 5.36 -10.54 -1.00
CA VAL A 35 5.76 -9.40 -0.21
C VAL A 35 7.28 -9.26 -0.28
N ASP A 36 7.72 -8.03 -0.47
CA ASP A 36 9.13 -7.64 -0.47
C ASP A 36 9.38 -6.82 0.80
N ILE A 37 10.13 -7.40 1.75
CA ILE A 37 10.35 -6.86 3.10
C ILE A 37 11.80 -6.40 3.24
N SER A 38 11.97 -5.23 3.83
CA SER A 38 13.23 -4.68 4.32
C SER A 38 13.08 -4.23 5.77
N GLU A 39 14.19 -3.89 6.41
CA GLU A 39 14.19 -3.27 7.74
C GLU A 39 13.29 -2.03 7.84
N TYR A 40 13.17 -1.26 6.75
CA TYR A 40 12.46 0.02 6.75
C TYR A 40 11.13 0.01 5.99
N GLY A 41 10.64 -1.16 5.57
CA GLY A 41 9.36 -1.18 4.88
C GLY A 41 9.03 -2.47 4.17
N VAL A 42 7.78 -2.51 3.73
CA VAL A 42 7.14 -3.65 3.09
C VAL A 42 6.49 -3.22 1.79
N ARG A 43 6.66 -4.00 0.72
CA ARG A 43 5.93 -3.85 -0.54
C ARG A 43 5.06 -5.08 -0.74
N ILE A 44 3.76 -4.87 -0.86
CA ILE A 44 2.77 -5.92 -1.06
C ILE A 44 2.36 -5.97 -2.53
N ILE A 45 2.27 -7.18 -3.09
CA ILE A 45 1.72 -7.42 -4.43
C ILE A 45 0.50 -8.32 -4.28
N ALA A 46 -0.67 -7.77 -4.57
CA ALA A 46 -1.97 -8.45 -4.46
C ALA A 46 -2.66 -8.54 -5.83
N LYS A 47 -3.60 -9.48 -5.98
CA LYS A 47 -4.40 -9.63 -7.23
C LYS A 47 -5.50 -8.59 -7.37
N LYS A 48 -6.00 -8.09 -6.24
CA LYS A 48 -7.06 -7.10 -6.15
C LYS A 48 -6.56 -5.93 -5.30
N PRO A 49 -7.03 -4.71 -5.57
CA PRO A 49 -6.84 -3.57 -4.66
C PRO A 49 -7.26 -3.91 -3.24
N VAL A 50 -6.64 -3.23 -2.28
CA VAL A 50 -7.03 -3.34 -0.85
C VAL A 50 -8.35 -2.62 -0.66
N GLY A 51 -9.32 -3.27 -0.03
CA GLY A 51 -10.57 -2.64 0.38
C GLY A 51 -10.34 -1.71 1.57
N VAL A 52 -11.10 -0.65 1.65
CA VAL A 52 -11.07 0.30 2.76
C VAL A 52 -12.50 0.71 3.05
N ARG A 53 -12.89 0.61 4.32
CA ARG A 53 -14.13 1.17 4.82
C ARG A 53 -13.84 2.54 5.41
N MET A 54 -14.56 3.54 4.94
CA MET A 54 -14.43 4.91 5.39
C MET A 54 -15.70 5.36 6.08
N GLN A 55 -15.55 6.15 7.14
CA GLN A 55 -16.63 6.88 7.77
C GLN A 55 -16.36 8.37 7.57
N ILE A 56 -17.28 9.06 6.90
CA ILE A 56 -17.19 10.48 6.62
C ILE A 56 -18.28 11.19 7.42
N LYS A 57 -17.90 12.22 8.18
CA LYS A 57 -18.86 13.09 8.87
C LYS A 57 -19.30 14.20 7.92
N GLU A 58 -20.58 14.24 7.58
CA GLU A 58 -21.20 15.25 6.73
C GLU A 58 -22.49 15.74 7.40
N ASP A 59 -22.61 17.05 7.65
CA ASP A 59 -23.78 17.70 8.24
C ASP A 59 -24.40 16.96 9.44
N ASP A 60 -23.55 16.70 10.45
CA ASP A 60 -23.86 15.96 11.68
C ASP A 60 -24.28 14.49 11.52
N LYS A 61 -24.15 13.93 10.32
CA LYS A 61 -24.32 12.50 10.06
C LYS A 61 -22.97 11.83 9.81
N VAL A 62 -22.86 10.57 10.20
CA VAL A 62 -21.74 9.70 9.82
C VAL A 62 -22.23 8.80 8.70
N VAL A 63 -21.62 8.93 7.53
CA VAL A 63 -21.92 8.11 6.35
C VAL A 63 -20.76 7.17 6.10
N GLN A 64 -21.08 5.90 5.84
CA GLN A 64 -20.09 4.87 5.58
C GLN A 64 -19.97 4.57 4.09
N TYR A 65 -18.74 4.43 3.61
CA TYR A 65 -18.45 4.05 2.24
C TYR A 65 -17.42 2.92 2.20
N ASP A 66 -17.68 1.90 1.39
CA ASP A 66 -16.70 0.86 1.06
C ASP A 66 -16.04 1.21 -0.28
N ALA A 67 -14.70 1.24 -0.32
CA ALA A 67 -13.93 1.61 -1.50
C ALA A 67 -12.67 0.75 -1.66
N GLN A 68 -12.04 0.83 -2.83
CA GLN A 68 -10.78 0.18 -3.16
C GLN A 68 -9.64 1.20 -3.23
N LEU A 69 -8.52 0.92 -2.56
CA LEU A 69 -7.30 1.72 -2.65
C LEU A 69 -6.57 1.44 -3.95
N VAL A 70 -6.57 2.43 -4.86
CA VAL A 70 -5.98 2.32 -6.20
C VAL A 70 -4.53 2.82 -6.22
N TRP A 71 -4.24 3.91 -5.50
CA TRP A 71 -2.88 4.46 -5.41
C TRP A 71 -2.68 5.29 -4.14
N ALA A 72 -1.42 5.49 -3.76
CA ALA A 72 -1.00 6.39 -2.69
C ALA A 72 0.25 7.17 -3.13
N ARG A 73 0.37 8.44 -2.75
CA ARG A 73 1.58 9.24 -2.99
C ARG A 73 1.90 10.15 -1.80
N VAL A 74 3.19 10.36 -1.56
CA VAL A 74 3.70 11.39 -0.64
C VAL A 74 3.77 12.70 -1.43
N ARG A 75 3.18 13.78 -0.90
CA ARG A 75 3.28 15.13 -1.46
C ARG A 75 4.58 15.81 -1.01
N GLU A 76 4.93 16.91 -1.66
CA GLU A 76 6.15 17.68 -1.37
C GLU A 76 6.18 18.22 0.07
N ASP A 77 5.01 18.50 0.65
CA ASP A 77 4.84 18.94 2.04
C ASP A 77 4.87 17.77 3.06
N GLY A 78 5.14 16.55 2.61
CA GLY A 78 5.17 15.34 3.43
C GLY A 78 3.80 14.75 3.75
N THR A 79 2.70 15.37 3.28
CA THR A 79 1.36 14.80 3.46
C THR A 79 1.14 13.59 2.56
N MET A 80 0.22 12.72 2.96
CA MET A 80 -0.16 11.54 2.19
C MET A 80 -1.45 11.77 1.44
N GLU A 81 -1.48 11.37 0.18
CA GLU A 81 -2.67 11.41 -0.65
C GLU A 81 -3.00 10.01 -1.18
N TYR A 82 -4.29 9.67 -1.15
CA TYR A 82 -4.79 8.35 -1.51
C TYR A 82 -5.87 8.48 -2.58
N GLY A 83 -5.77 7.67 -3.64
CA GLY A 83 -6.81 7.53 -4.65
C GLY A 83 -7.67 6.31 -4.37
N LEU A 84 -8.96 6.53 -4.17
CA LEU A 84 -9.95 5.50 -3.85
C LEU A 84 -10.98 5.37 -4.97
N LYS A 85 -11.52 4.16 -5.17
CA LYS A 85 -12.57 3.86 -6.14
C LYS A 85 -13.70 3.05 -5.50
N TYR A 86 -14.94 3.47 -5.71
CA TYR A 86 -16.14 2.71 -5.35
C TYR A 86 -16.41 1.58 -6.36
#